data_AF-A0A2V5NWB2-F1
#
_entry.id   AF-A0A2V5NWB2-F1
#
_cell.length_a   1.000
_cell.length_b   1.000
_cell.length_c   1.000
_cell.angle_alpha   90.00
_cell.angle_beta   90.00
_cell.angle_gamma   90.00
#
_symmetry.space_group_name_H-M   'P 1'
#
loop_
_entity.id
_entity.type
_entity.pdbx_description
1 polymer ?
#
loop_
_entity_poly.entity_id
_entity_poly.type
_entity_poly.pdbx_seq_one_letter_code
_entity_poly.pdbx_strand_id
1 'polypeptide(L)'
;MKAILISLVHVIAATAVYRYLITGGWLTNHYRLNDPNIVNLALAIFEPIAVMSVIAFWIWRTASLRRLISILFVIQILIGAGFLLFFLFFALTWHPKMM
;
A
#
# COMPACT_ATOMS: atom_id res chain seq x y z
N MET A 1 3.14 17.90 -14.18
CA MET A 1 3.86 17.75 -12.90
C MET A 1 3.08 16.94 -11.87
N LYS A 2 1.88 17.37 -11.43
CA LYS A 2 1.12 16.65 -10.37
C LYS A 2 0.94 15.14 -10.62
N ALA A 3 0.52 14.75 -11.83
CA ALA A 3 0.34 13.33 -12.18
C ALA A 3 1.65 12.52 -12.20
N ILE A 4 2.78 13.15 -12.57
CA ILE A 4 4.10 12.49 -12.57
C ILE A 4 4.53 12.21 -11.13
N LEU A 5 4.34 13.18 -10.24
CA LEU A 5 4.66 13.03 -8.82
C LEU A 5 3.81 11.93 -8.17
N ILE A 6 2.50 11.91 -8.46
CA ILE A 6 1.59 10.88 -7.96
C ILE A 6 2.02 9.49 -8.45
N SER A 7 2.35 9.35 -9.74
CA SER A 7 2.89 8.11 -10.30
C SER A 7 4.16 7.65 -9.59
N LEU A 8 5.08 8.59 -9.28
CA LEU A 8 6.32 8.28 -8.58
C LEU A 8 6.06 7.78 -7.15
N VAL A 9 5.10 8.38 -6.44
CA VAL A 9 4.69 7.94 -5.10
C VAL A 9 4.15 6.52 -5.15
N HIS A 10 3.28 6.18 -6.10
CA HIS A 10 2.78 4.82 -6.27
C HIS A 10 3.89 3.80 -6.47
N VAL A 11 4.87 4.10 -7.34
CA VAL A 11 5.98 3.17 -7.61
C VAL A 11 6.87 2.99 -6.38
N ILE A 12 7.21 4.07 -5.67
CA ILE A 12 8.03 4.00 -4.45
C ILE A 12 7.30 3.22 -3.34
N ALA A 13 6.03 3.53 -3.12
CA ALA A 13 5.23 2.87 -2.10
C ALA A 13 5.05 1.37 -2.42
N ALA A 14 4.71 1.03 -3.66
CA ALA A 14 4.64 -0.36 -4.11
C ALA A 14 5.96 -1.09 -3.90
N THR A 15 7.09 -0.46 -4.24
CA THR A 15 8.42 -1.06 -4.05
C THR A 15 8.70 -1.32 -2.56
N ALA A 16 8.39 -0.37 -1.68
CA ALA A 16 8.59 -0.52 -0.24
C ALA A 16 7.69 -1.62 0.35
N VAL A 17 6.41 -1.63 -0.03
CA VAL A 17 5.43 -2.64 0.41
C VAL A 17 5.82 -4.02 -0.08
N TYR A 18 6.19 -4.17 -1.35
CA TYR A 18 6.64 -5.46 -1.88
C TYR A 18 7.90 -5.95 -1.21
N ARG A 19 8.87 -5.07 -0.95
CA ARG A 19 10.06 -5.44 -0.18
C ARG A 19 9.67 -5.98 1.19
N TYR A 20 8.80 -5.30 1.92
CA TYR A 20 8.28 -5.76 3.21
C TYR A 20 7.59 -7.14 3.10
N LEU A 21 6.68 -7.29 2.14
CA LEU A 21 5.95 -8.54 1.90
C LEU A 21 6.87 -9.71 1.54
N ILE A 22 7.90 -9.47 0.74
CA ILE A 22 8.92 -10.47 0.39
C ILE A 22 9.75 -10.83 1.61
N THR A 23 10.33 -9.83 2.29
CA THR A 23 11.24 -10.08 3.43
C THR A 23 10.53 -10.77 4.60
N GLY A 24 9.23 -10.54 4.76
CA GLY A 24 8.43 -11.20 5.80
C GLY A 24 7.79 -12.52 5.36
N GLY A 25 8.04 -13.00 4.13
CA GLY A 25 7.46 -14.27 3.63
C GLY A 25 5.94 -14.22 3.39
N TRP A 26 5.36 -13.02 3.31
CA TRP A 26 3.92 -12.79 3.25
C TRP A 26 3.33 -13.08 1.87
N LEU A 27 4.11 -12.97 0.79
CA LEU A 27 3.61 -13.29 -0.56
C LEU A 27 3.23 -14.75 -0.75
N THR A 28 3.88 -15.65 -0.02
CA THR A 28 3.66 -17.10 -0.10
C THR A 28 2.85 -17.65 1.07
N ASN A 29 2.37 -16.76 1.96
CA ASN A 29 1.65 -17.19 3.15
C ASN A 29 0.21 -17.62 2.79
N HIS A 30 -0.28 -18.64 3.49
CA HIS A 30 -1.64 -19.13 3.31
C HIS A 30 -2.58 -18.32 4.21
N TYR A 31 -3.24 -17.32 3.63
CA TYR A 31 -4.12 -16.42 4.38
C TYR A 31 -5.43 -17.12 4.77
N ARG A 32 -5.77 -17.04 6.06
CA ARG A 32 -7.08 -17.42 6.58
C ARG A 32 -7.90 -16.16 6.88
N LEU A 33 -9.21 -16.21 6.67
CA LEU A 33 -10.11 -15.06 6.90
C LEU A 33 -10.09 -14.54 8.34
N ASN A 34 -9.76 -15.39 9.30
CA ASN A 34 -9.71 -15.04 10.72
C ASN A 34 -8.30 -14.64 11.20
N ASP A 35 -7.30 -14.60 10.30
CA ASP A 35 -5.93 -14.25 10.64
C ASP A 35 -5.73 -12.73 10.46
N PRO A 36 -5.24 -11.99 11.47
CA PRO A 36 -4.93 -10.56 11.34
C PRO A 36 -3.94 -10.25 10.20
N ASN A 37 -3.14 -11.22 9.76
CA ASN A 37 -2.23 -11.07 8.63
C ASN A 37 -2.95 -10.93 7.28
N ILE A 38 -4.27 -11.19 7.19
CA ILE A 38 -5.04 -11.02 5.95
C ILE A 38 -4.94 -9.61 5.36
N VAL A 39 -4.63 -8.60 6.18
CA VAL A 39 -4.39 -7.22 5.71
C VAL A 39 -3.21 -7.16 4.72
N ASN A 40 -2.20 -8.02 4.88
CA ASN A 40 -1.07 -8.11 3.95
C ASN A 40 -1.49 -8.63 2.57
N LEU A 41 -2.55 -9.44 2.48
CA LEU A 41 -3.11 -9.89 1.20
C LEU A 41 -3.75 -8.73 0.43
N ALA A 42 -4.44 -7.82 1.13
CA ALA A 42 -5.00 -6.63 0.51
C ALA A 42 -3.92 -5.75 -0.13
N LEU A 43 -2.78 -5.58 0.57
CA LEU A 43 -1.60 -4.88 0.04
C LEU A 43 -1.00 -5.61 -1.16
N ALA A 44 -0.85 -6.94 -1.08
CA ALA A 44 -0.30 -7.77 -2.15
C ALA A 44 -1.12 -7.70 -3.45
N ILE A 45 -2.43 -7.44 -3.36
CA ILE A 45 -3.33 -7.28 -4.52
C ILE A 45 -3.40 -5.82 -4.97
N PHE A 46 -3.45 -4.87 -4.03
CA PHE A 46 -3.61 -3.45 -4.34
C PHE A 46 -2.40 -2.86 -5.06
N GLU A 47 -1.19 -3.13 -4.58
CA GLU A 47 0.04 -2.51 -5.13
C GLU A 47 0.26 -2.85 -6.61
N PRO A 48 0.08 -4.10 -7.10
CA PRO A 48 0.12 -4.40 -8.54
C PRO A 48 -0.89 -3.61 -9.36
N ILE A 49 -2.12 -3.48 -8.88
CA ILE A 49 -3.18 -2.76 -9.58
C ILE A 49 -2.79 -1.28 -9.69
N ALA A 50 -2.24 -0.70 -8.62
CA ALA A 50 -1.74 0.67 -8.62
C ALA A 50 -0.60 0.87 -9.62
N VAL A 51 0.41 -0.01 -9.62
CA VAL A 51 1.55 0.05 -10.55
C VAL A 51 1.10 -0.14 -12.00
N MET A 52 0.24 -1.12 -12.29
CA MET A 52 -0.30 -1.35 -13.62
C MET A 52 -1.11 -0.16 -14.13
N SER A 53 -1.89 0.49 -13.25
CA SER A 53 -2.62 1.71 -13.58
C SER A 53 -1.69 2.87 -13.90
N VAL A 54 -0.58 3.00 -13.17
CA VAL A 54 0.48 3.97 -13.46
C VAL A 54 1.09 3.71 -14.83
N ILE A 55 1.51 2.48 -15.13
CA ILE A 55 2.07 2.09 -16.43
C ILE A 55 1.09 2.42 -17.56
N ALA A 56 -0.17 2.01 -17.41
CA ALA A 56 -1.21 2.30 -18.39
C ALA A 56 -1.39 3.81 -18.62
N PHE A 57 -1.36 4.63 -17.58
CA PHE A 57 -1.43 6.09 -17.73
C PHE A 57 -0.24 6.66 -18.48
N TRP A 58 0.98 6.16 -18.24
CA TRP A 58 2.16 6.64 -18.96
C TRP A 58 2.07 6.36 -20.47
N ILE A 59 1.46 5.23 -20.85
CA ILE A 59 1.24 4.81 -22.23
C ILE A 59 0.11 5.62 -22.89
N TRP A 60 -1.10 5.59 -22.31
CA TRP A 60 -2.30 6.14 -22.97
C TRP A 60 -2.66 7.57 -22.57
N ARG A 61 -2.22 8.06 -21.41
CA ARG A 61 -2.41 9.44 -20.92
C ARG A 61 -3.85 9.97 -20.91
N THR A 62 -4.86 9.09 -20.89
CA THR A 62 -6.28 9.48 -20.95
C THR A 62 -6.75 10.14 -19.65
N ALA A 63 -7.83 10.93 -19.74
CA ALA A 63 -8.44 11.58 -18.58
C ALA A 63 -8.98 10.57 -17.55
N SER A 64 -9.53 9.45 -18.01
CA SER A 64 -10.03 8.37 -17.14
C SER A 64 -8.92 7.74 -16.30
N LEU A 65 -7.76 7.44 -16.91
CA LEU A 65 -6.60 6.91 -16.20
C LEU A 65 -6.02 7.91 -15.20
N ARG A 66 -6.05 9.20 -15.53
CA ARG A 66 -5.65 10.26 -14.59
C ARG A 66 -6.55 10.30 -13.36
N ARG A 67 -7.87 10.17 -13.55
CA ARG A 67 -8.83 10.09 -12.43
C ARG A 67 -8.61 8.82 -11.61
N LEU A 68 -8.42 7.68 -12.26
CA LEU A 68 -8.13 6.41 -11.61
C LEU A 68 -6.89 6.50 -10.71
N ILE A 69 -5.76 6.99 -11.23
CA ILE A 69 -4.53 7.17 -10.44
C ILE A 69 -4.75 8.13 -9.26
N SER A 70 -5.53 9.19 -9.46
CA SER A 70 -5.82 10.13 -8.36
C SER A 70 -6.65 9.46 -7.25
N ILE A 71 -7.60 8.60 -7.60
CA ILE A 71 -8.39 7.82 -6.63
C ILE A 71 -7.50 6.83 -5.90
N LEU A 72 -6.68 6.07 -6.64
CA LEU A 72 -5.74 5.11 -6.07
C LEU A 72 -4.75 5.79 -5.12
N PHE A 73 -4.31 7.01 -5.44
CA PHE A 73 -3.43 7.80 -4.58
C PHE A 73 -4.09 8.13 -3.24
N VAL A 74 -5.36 8.55 -3.25
CA VAL A 74 -6.12 8.79 -2.01
C VAL A 74 -6.25 7.52 -1.20
N ILE A 75 -6.57 6.39 -1.84
CA ILE A 75 -6.65 5.08 -1.17
C ILE A 75 -5.29 4.70 -0.55
N GLN A 76 -4.19 4.91 -1.25
CA GLN A 76 -2.84 4.61 -0.74
C GLN A 76 -2.47 5.47 0.46
N ILE A 77 -2.85 6.75 0.47
CA ILE A 77 -2.70 7.62 1.64
C ILE A 77 -3.54 7.10 2.81
N LEU A 78 -4.78 6.70 2.58
CA LEU A 78 -5.65 6.16 3.64
C LEU A 78 -5.08 4.87 4.24
N ILE A 79 -4.56 3.96 3.41
CA ILE A 79 -3.89 2.74 3.86
C ILE A 79 -2.66 3.12 4.69
N GLY A 80 -1.77 3.97 4.19
CA GLY A 80 -0.56 4.39 4.89
C GLY A 80 -0.86 5.10 6.22
N ALA A 81 -1.85 6.00 6.23
CA ALA A 81 -2.31 6.67 7.43
C ALA A 81 -2.90 5.68 8.45
N GLY A 82 -3.67 4.69 7.99
CA GLY A 82 -4.20 3.63 8.85
C GLY A 82 -3.10 2.83 9.55
N PHE A 83 -2.05 2.43 8.80
CA PHE A 83 -0.88 1.77 9.38
C PHE A 83 -0.13 2.66 10.38
N LEU A 84 0.08 3.93 10.06
CA LEU A 84 0.74 4.90 10.94
C LEU A 84 -0.05 5.10 12.24
N LEU A 85 -1.37 5.25 12.15
CA LEU A 85 -2.24 5.40 13.32
C LEU A 85 -2.24 4.15 14.18
N PHE A 86 -2.29 2.96 13.56
CA PHE A 86 -2.19 1.70 14.30
C PHE A 86 -0.86 1.57 15.03
N PHE A 87 0.26 1.87 14.36
CA PHE A 87 1.59 1.85 14.96
C PHE A 87 1.72 2.88 16.09
N LEU A 88 1.20 4.09 15.90
CA LEU A 88 1.22 5.14 16.92
C LEU A 88 0.39 4.72 18.14
N PHE A 89 -0.80 4.18 17.92
CA PHE A 89 -1.64 3.66 19.01
C PHE A 89 -0.94 2.54 19.76
N PHE A 90 -0.31 1.61 19.04
CA PHE A 90 0.49 0.55 19.65
C PHE A 90 1.64 1.14 20.48
N ALA A 91 2.43 2.07 19.94
CA ALA A 91 3.55 2.69 20.65
C ALA A 91 3.11 3.45 21.92
N LEU A 92 1.96 4.10 21.89
CA LEU A 92 1.42 4.85 23.03
C LEU A 92 0.74 3.96 24.08
N THR A 93 0.17 2.82 23.69
CA THR A 93 -0.53 1.90 24.61
C THR A 93 0.38 0.79 25.11
N TRP A 94 1.49 0.52 24.43
CA TRP A 94 2.48 -0.47 24.82
C TRP A 94 3.35 0.05 25.97
N HIS A 95 2.87 -0.16 27.19
CA HIS A 95 3.74 -0.13 28.36
C HIS A 95 4.53 -1.45 28.40
N PRO A 96 5.88 -1.42 28.36
CA PRO A 96 6.64 -2.62 28.62
C PRO A 96 6.25 -3.13 30.00
N LYS A 97 5.87 -4.42 30.11
CA LYS A 97 5.84 -5.09 31.41
C LYS A 97 7.29 -5.04 31.91
N MET A 98 7.58 -4.12 32.84
CA MET A 98 8.82 -4.16 33.60
C MET A 98 8.83 -5.52 34.31
N MET A 99 9.73 -6.40 33.88
CA MET A 99 10.08 -7.61 34.62
C MET A 99 10.84 -7.22 35.89
#